data_AF-A0A5C8ZMQ1-F1
#
_entry.id   AF-A0A5C8ZMQ1-F1
#
_cell.length_a   1.000
_cell.length_b   1.000
_cell.length_c   1.000
_cell.angle_alpha   90.00
_cell.angle_beta   90.00
_cell.angle_gamma   90.00
#
_symmetry.space_group_name_H-M   'P 1'
#
loop_
_entity.id
_entity.type
_entity.pdbx_description
1 polymer ?
#
loop_
_entity_poly.entity_id
_entity_poly.type
_entity_poly.pdbx_seq_one_letter_code
_entity_poly.pdbx_strand_id
1 'polypeptide(L)' 'MGRKRNQAYTEEFRREAVKRSEQPGVTQAEVAKELGLSAQQIANWKRQFTRLSDKQ' A
#
# COMPACT_ATOMS: atom_id res chain seq x y z
N MET A 1 2.44 22.00 -16.01
CA MET A 1 1.64 21.00 -15.26
C MET A 1 2.14 20.97 -13.82
N GLY A 2 1.50 21.70 -12.90
CA GLY A 2 1.85 21.67 -11.49
C GLY A 2 1.61 20.27 -10.95
N ARG A 3 2.67 19.56 -10.54
CA ARG A 3 2.56 18.29 -9.83
C ARG A 3 1.74 18.59 -8.58
N LYS A 4 0.44 18.25 -8.58
CA LYS A 4 -0.34 18.14 -7.35
C LYS A 4 0.52 17.30 -6.43
N ARG A 5 1.05 17.92 -5.37
CA ARG A 5 1.71 17.21 -4.29
C ARG A 5 0.59 16.44 -3.61
N ASN A 6 0.21 15.32 -4.22
CA ASN A 6 -0.59 14.30 -3.57
C ASN A 6 0.17 14.03 -2.29
N GLN A 7 -0.42 14.39 -1.15
CA GLN A 7 0.16 14.12 0.15
C GLN A 7 0.47 12.63 0.17
N ALA A 8 1.77 12.31 0.02
CA ALA A 8 2.18 10.94 -0.10
C ALA A 8 1.98 10.34 1.28
N TYR A 9 1.17 9.29 1.37
CA TYR A 9 1.11 8.48 2.58
C TYR A 9 2.54 8.15 3.01
N THR A 10 2.81 8.26 4.31
CA THR A 10 4.13 7.92 4.86
C THR A 10 4.47 6.48 4.48
N GLU A 11 5.76 6.20 4.36
CA GLU A 11 6.19 4.85 4.01
C GLU A 11 5.72 3.83 5.05
N GLU A 12 5.74 4.21 6.32
CA GLU A 12 5.24 3.43 7.45
C GLU A 12 3.77 3.03 7.27
N PHE A 13 2.91 3.99 6.91
CA PHE A 13 1.49 3.72 6.66
C PHE A 13 1.29 2.76 5.48
N ARG A 14 2.04 2.94 4.39
CA ARG A 14 1.97 2.05 3.22
C ARG A 14 2.45 0.64 3.55
N ARG A 15 3.51 0.53 4.35
CA ARG A 15 4.07 -0.75 4.79
C ARG A 15 3.12 -1.48 5.73
N GLU A 16 2.48 -0.78 6.66
CA GLU A 16 1.48 -1.35 7.55
C GLU A 16 0.25 -1.87 6.79
N ALA A 17 -0.28 -1.08 5.86
CA ALA A 17 -1.39 -1.48 5.00
C ALA A 17 -1.06 -2.75 4.19
N VAL A 18 0.15 -2.81 3.62
CA VAL A 18 0.61 -4.00 2.87
C VAL A 18 0.76 -5.19 3.81
N LYS A 19 1.43 -5.04 4.95
CA LYS A 19 1.64 -6.10 5.94
C LYS A 19 0.31 -6.70 6.44
N ARG A 20 -0.70 -5.85 6.70
CA ARG A 20 -2.05 -6.30 7.09
C ARG A 20 -2.73 -7.08 5.97
N SER A 21 -2.54 -6.67 4.72
CA SER A 21 -3.07 -7.39 3.55
C SER A 21 -2.35 -8.70 3.22
N GLU A 22 -1.21 -8.97 3.84
CA GLU A 22 -0.46 -10.23 3.69
C GLU A 22 -0.82 -11.27 4.77
N GLN A 23 -1.65 -10.89 5.74
CA GLN A 23 -2.11 -11.82 6.77
C GLN A 23 -3.06 -12.87 6.16
N PRO A 24 -2.94 -14.15 6.57
CA PRO A 24 -3.83 -15.20 6.10
C PRO A 24 -5.27 -14.92 6.53
N GLY A 25 -6.21 -14.93 5.58
CA GLY A 25 -7.63 -14.65 5.83
C GLY A 25 -8.03 -13.18 5.75
N VAL A 26 -7.10 -12.26 5.46
CA VAL A 26 -7.40 -10.85 5.26
C VAL A 26 -7.19 -10.49 3.79
N THR A 27 -8.18 -9.85 3.16
CA THR A 27 -8.05 -9.39 1.76
C THR A 27 -7.56 -7.94 1.66
N GLN A 28 -6.86 -7.61 0.58
CA GLN A 28 -6.48 -6.22 0.26
C GLN A 28 -7.69 -5.29 0.20
N ALA A 29 -8.84 -5.79 -0.25
CA ALA A 29 -10.07 -5.02 -0.34
C ALA A 29 -10.63 -4.66 1.05
N GLU A 30 -10.59 -5.60 2.00
CA GLU A 30 -10.99 -5.35 3.38
C GLU A 30 -10.08 -4.33 4.06
N VAL A 31 -8.76 -4.52 3.97
CA VAL A 31 -7.79 -3.57 4.54
C VAL A 31 -7.94 -2.19 3.92
N ALA A 32 -8.15 -2.12 2.60
CA ALA A 32 -8.40 -0.85 1.94
C ALA A 32 -9.68 -0.19 2.45
N LYS A 33 -10.76 -0.95 2.62
CA LYS A 33 -12.02 -0.44 3.16
C LYS A 33 -11.88 0.05 4.61
N GLU A 34 -11.15 -0.68 5.45
CA GLU A 34 -10.85 -0.27 6.84
C GLU A 34 -10.06 1.05 6.89
N LEU A 35 -9.08 1.20 5.98
CA LEU A 35 -8.18 2.36 5.94
C LEU A 35 -8.73 3.54 5.10
N GLY A 36 -9.92 3.42 4.50
CA GLY A 36 -10.48 4.43 3.59
C GLY A 36 -9.69 4.60 2.29
N LEU A 37 -9.01 3.54 1.85
CA LEU A 37 -8.19 3.48 0.64
C LEU A 37 -8.90 2.70 -0.47
N SER A 38 -8.31 2.74 -1.66
CA SER A 38 -8.63 1.80 -2.73
C SER A 38 -7.75 0.54 -2.64
N ALA A 39 -8.32 -0.62 -2.94
CA ALA A 39 -7.56 -1.89 -3.03
C ALA A 39 -6.39 -1.78 -4.03
N GLN A 40 -6.59 -0.99 -5.09
CA GLN A 40 -5.57 -0.69 -6.10
C GLN A 40 -4.34 0.03 -5.52
N GLN A 41 -4.50 0.90 -4.51
CA GLN A 41 -3.37 1.56 -3.85
C GLN A 41 -2.52 0.54 -3.08
N ILE A 42 -3.15 -0.36 -2.32
CA ILE A 42 -2.46 -1.42 -1.58
C ILE A 42 -1.72 -2.36 -2.54
N ALA A 43 -2.36 -2.77 -3.64
CA ALA A 43 -1.72 -3.61 -4.66
C ALA A 43 -0.50 -2.93 -5.30
N ASN A 44 -0.58 -1.63 -5.58
CA ASN A 44 0.56 -0.86 -6.10
C ASN A 44 1.69 -0.72 -5.08
N TRP A 45 1.38 -0.49 -3.80
CA TRP A 45 2.40 -0.43 -2.75
C TRP A 45 3.08 -1.78 -2.56
N LYS A 46 2.31 -2.87 -2.55
CA LYS A 46 2.87 -4.23 -2.48
C LYS A 46 3.89 -4.46 -3.61
N ARG A 47 3.55 -4.11 -4.85
CA ARG A 47 4.47 -4.18 -6.00
C ARG A 47 5.71 -3.31 -5.85
N GLN A 48 5.58 -2.12 -5.25
CA GLN A 48 6.74 -1.27 -4.99
C GLN A 48 7.67 -1.88 -3.94
N PHE A 49 7.12 -2.44 -2.86
CA PHE A 49 7.93 -3.07 -1.81
C PHE A 49 8.60 -4.37 -2.28
N THR A 50 7.90 -5.21 -3.05
CA THR A 50 8.51 -6.44 -3.62
C THR A 50 9.66 -6.09 -4.57
N ARG A 51 9.50 -5.03 -5.38
CA ARG A 51 10.55 -4.58 -6.30
C ARG A 51 11.70 -3.87 -5.59
N LEU A 52 11.46 -3.19 -4.47
CA LEU A 52 12.53 -2.61 -3.66
C LEU A 52 13.36 -3.70 -2.97
N SER A 53 12.72 -4.78 -2.52
CA SER A 53 13.37 -5.86 -1.77
C SER A 53 14.29 -6.74 -2.62
N ASP A 54 14.09 -6.79 -3.94
CA ASP A 54 14.93 -7.53 -4.91
C ASP A 54 16.26 -6.82 -5.24
N LYS A 55 16.40 -5.54 -4.84
CA LYS A 55 17.58 -4.72 -5.14
C LYS A 55 18.52 -4.47 -3.95
N GLN A 56 18.40 -5.25 -2.87
CA GLN A 56 19.26 -5.14 -1.69
C GLN A 56 20.34 -6.20 -1.64
#